data_AF-A0A7D5ZB95-F1
#
_entry.id   AF-A0A7D5ZB95-F1
#
_cell.length_a   1.000
_cell.length_b   1.000
_cell.length_c   1.000
_cell.angle_alpha   90.00
_cell.angle_beta   90.00
_cell.angle_gamma   90.00
#
_symmetry.space_group_name_H-M   'P 1'
#
loop_
_entity.id
_entity.type
_entity.pdbx_description
1 polymer ?
#
loop_
_entity_poly.entity_id
_entity_poly.type
_entity_poly.pdbx_seq_one_letter_code
_entity_poly.pdbx_strand_id
1 'polypeptide(L)'
;MYGTRLPYRITEKDRKDFFLCGPALTEEMRQQLFELVRADEHNFNIPPFTLVQAIDPDTEDSLLHVAVRAGSMNGVVSLMARFDLVMRTCGGGPQNPFYIWERHAFIAHQNRNGDTVLHVAARMGNLKLVIMLYRFLYNHWSATCPDVEDPEDLDGEEAPENVEFPETAGEAESAPYLMLLITRNLAGRDAASEACCVGNYEIAEWLDAVANRLDPEGNRRSKKGISDMVRMVKKGFGYALMAGRKKRETRQNLSNSFRKLRF
;
A
#
# COMPACT_ATOMS: atom_id res chain seq x y z
N MET A 1 11.71 11.01 1.04
CA MET A 1 10.30 10.66 1.17
C MET A 1 10.09 9.29 0.56
N TYR A 2 9.35 8.44 1.26
CA TYR A 2 9.19 7.01 0.93
C TYR A 2 7.94 6.70 0.12
N GLY A 3 6.88 7.50 0.30
CA GLY A 3 5.60 7.20 -0.31
C GLY A 3 5.69 7.01 -1.82
N THR A 4 4.99 6.00 -2.27
CA THR A 4 4.90 5.68 -3.69
C THR A 4 3.80 6.54 -4.27
N ARG A 5 4.03 7.17 -5.42
CA ARG A 5 2.95 7.78 -6.19
C ARG A 5 2.60 6.89 -7.37
N LEU A 6 1.39 6.36 -7.35
CA LEU A 6 0.72 5.70 -8.45
C LEU A 6 0.09 6.76 -9.39
N PRO A 7 -0.24 6.42 -10.65
CA PRO A 7 -0.13 5.10 -11.26
C PRO A 7 1.29 4.77 -11.72
N TYR A 8 1.67 3.50 -11.56
CA TYR A 8 2.78 2.95 -12.31
C TYR A 8 2.24 2.43 -13.64
N ARG A 9 2.78 2.94 -14.76
CA ARG A 9 2.32 2.54 -16.10
C ARG A 9 2.71 1.08 -16.38
N ILE A 10 1.70 0.24 -16.58
CA ILE A 10 1.89 -1.14 -17.04
C ILE A 10 1.66 -1.17 -18.55
N THR A 11 2.66 -1.65 -19.30
CA THR A 11 2.59 -1.78 -20.76
C THR A 11 2.18 -3.19 -21.15
N GLU A 12 1.76 -3.37 -22.40
CA GLU A 12 1.40 -4.69 -22.94
C GLU A 12 2.56 -5.69 -22.89
N LYS A 13 3.78 -5.19 -23.07
CA LYS A 13 4.99 -6.00 -22.91
C LYS A 13 5.08 -6.57 -21.50
N ASP A 14 4.63 -5.84 -20.49
CA ASP A 14 4.77 -6.27 -19.10
C ASP A 14 3.69 -7.25 -18.70
N ARG A 15 2.49 -7.07 -19.27
CA ARG A 15 1.44 -8.08 -19.20
C ARG A 15 1.93 -9.40 -19.76
N LYS A 16 2.66 -9.36 -20.88
CA LYS A 16 3.29 -10.54 -21.47
C LYS A 16 4.43 -11.09 -20.63
N ASP A 17 5.41 -10.25 -20.25
CA ASP A 17 6.65 -10.67 -19.57
C ASP A 17 6.37 -11.22 -18.15
N PHE A 18 5.32 -10.74 -17.48
CA PHE A 18 4.96 -11.12 -16.11
C PHE A 18 3.62 -11.86 -16.01
N PHE A 19 3.06 -12.28 -17.14
CA PHE A 19 1.78 -12.98 -17.21
C PHE A 19 0.65 -12.25 -16.46
N LEU A 20 0.64 -10.91 -16.52
CA LEU A 20 -0.41 -10.12 -15.89
C LEU A 20 -1.68 -10.26 -16.73
N CYS A 21 -2.74 -10.81 -16.13
CA CYS A 21 -4.03 -11.02 -16.81
C CYS A 21 -4.76 -9.68 -17.07
N GLY A 22 -5.94 -9.70 -17.68
CA GLY A 22 -6.84 -8.53 -17.78
C GLY A 22 -6.44 -7.42 -18.78
N PRO A 23 -7.39 -6.55 -19.15
CA PRO A 23 -7.16 -5.49 -20.15
C PRO A 23 -6.41 -4.28 -19.59
N ALA A 24 -5.97 -3.40 -20.49
CA ALA A 24 -5.57 -2.04 -20.14
C ALA A 24 -6.74 -1.27 -19.52
N LEU A 25 -6.47 -0.49 -18.46
CA LEU A 25 -7.47 0.35 -17.83
C LEU A 25 -7.78 1.53 -18.75
N THR A 26 -9.00 1.62 -19.26
CA THR A 26 -9.48 2.80 -20.00
C THR A 26 -9.99 3.87 -19.03
N GLU A 27 -10.22 5.09 -19.54
CA GLU A 27 -10.81 6.17 -18.75
C GLU A 27 -12.22 5.81 -18.27
N GLU A 28 -13.03 5.25 -19.17
CA GLU A 28 -14.42 4.87 -18.90
C GLU A 28 -14.48 3.78 -17.85
N MET A 29 -13.62 2.77 -17.97
CA MET A 29 -13.48 1.72 -16.96
C MET A 29 -13.10 2.34 -15.61
N ARG A 30 -12.07 3.19 -15.57
CA ARG A 30 -11.64 3.86 -14.34
C ARG A 30 -12.79 4.61 -13.68
N GLN A 31 -13.49 5.46 -14.44
CA GLN A 31 -14.61 6.25 -13.93
C GLN A 31 -15.70 5.35 -13.31
N GLN A 32 -16.07 4.28 -14.01
CA GLN A 32 -17.03 3.29 -13.51
C GLN A 32 -16.57 2.65 -12.19
N LEU A 33 -15.28 2.35 -12.03
CA LEU A 33 -14.77 1.77 -10.77
C LEU A 33 -14.92 2.72 -9.59
N PHE A 34 -14.61 4.00 -9.82
CA PHE A 34 -14.77 5.00 -8.78
C PHE A 34 -16.23 5.22 -8.42
N GLU A 35 -17.14 5.19 -9.40
CA GLU A 35 -18.58 5.25 -9.14
C GLU A 35 -19.07 4.06 -8.31
N LEU A 36 -18.68 2.84 -8.68
CA LEU A 36 -19.01 1.62 -7.93
C LEU A 36 -18.50 1.69 -6.49
N VAL A 37 -17.22 2.03 -6.28
CA VAL A 37 -16.65 2.12 -4.92
C VAL A 37 -17.29 3.24 -4.10
N ARG A 38 -17.65 4.39 -4.72
CA ARG A 38 -18.38 5.47 -4.04
C ARG A 38 -19.81 5.07 -3.66
N ALA A 39 -20.44 4.21 -4.46
CA ALA A 39 -21.77 3.66 -4.21
C ALA A 39 -21.75 2.47 -3.21
N ASP A 40 -20.59 2.12 -2.68
CA ASP A 40 -20.39 0.93 -1.84
C ASP A 40 -20.70 -0.40 -2.56
N GLU A 41 -20.63 -0.40 -3.90
CA GLU A 41 -20.85 -1.57 -4.75
C GLU A 41 -19.52 -2.21 -5.15
N HIS A 42 -19.19 -3.34 -4.52
CA HIS A 42 -17.86 -3.98 -4.70
C HIS A 42 -17.88 -5.26 -5.54
N ASN A 43 -19.00 -5.51 -6.24
CA ASN A 43 -19.16 -6.67 -7.11
C ASN A 43 -18.53 -6.45 -8.50
N PHE A 44 -17.22 -6.23 -8.53
CA PHE A 44 -16.45 -6.12 -9.77
C PHE A 44 -15.27 -7.10 -9.76
N ASN A 45 -15.03 -7.79 -10.88
CA ASN A 45 -13.93 -8.74 -10.99
C ASN A 45 -12.72 -8.06 -11.64
N ILE A 46 -11.88 -7.42 -10.82
CA ILE A 46 -10.76 -6.62 -11.28
C ILE A 46 -9.47 -7.14 -10.67
N PRO A 47 -8.45 -7.41 -11.50
CA PRO A 47 -7.19 -7.91 -11.00
C PRO A 47 -6.39 -6.81 -10.25
N PRO A 48 -5.57 -7.19 -9.25
CA PRO A 48 -4.79 -6.26 -8.43
C PRO A 48 -4.03 -5.16 -9.18
N PHE A 49 -3.35 -5.50 -10.26
CA PHE A 49 -2.56 -4.54 -11.04
C PHE A 49 -3.44 -3.44 -11.68
N THR A 50 -4.74 -3.68 -11.88
CA THR A 50 -5.68 -2.66 -12.37
C THR A 50 -6.06 -1.70 -11.25
N LEU A 51 -6.20 -2.21 -10.02
CA LEU A 51 -6.49 -1.38 -8.84
C LEU A 51 -5.38 -0.35 -8.58
N VAL A 52 -4.11 -0.74 -8.74
CA VAL A 52 -2.97 0.19 -8.58
C VAL A 52 -2.81 1.18 -9.74
N GLN A 53 -3.58 1.03 -10.81
CA GLN A 53 -3.66 2.00 -11.92
C GLN A 53 -4.89 2.89 -11.84
N ALA A 54 -5.93 2.46 -11.12
CA ALA A 54 -7.17 3.20 -10.91
C ALA A 54 -6.95 4.33 -9.88
N ILE A 55 -6.32 5.40 -10.37
CA ILE A 55 -6.05 6.63 -9.62
C ILE A 55 -6.92 7.76 -10.18
N ASP A 56 -7.66 8.42 -9.29
CA ASP A 56 -8.49 9.58 -9.58
C ASP A 56 -7.59 10.75 -10.02
N PRO A 57 -7.79 11.33 -11.21
CA PRO A 57 -6.87 12.34 -11.75
C PRO A 57 -6.87 13.66 -10.97
N ASP A 58 -7.97 13.97 -10.27
CA ASP A 58 -8.17 15.24 -9.58
C ASP A 58 -7.69 15.22 -8.13
N THR A 59 -7.72 14.07 -7.48
CA THR A 59 -7.30 13.92 -6.08
C THR A 59 -6.03 13.10 -5.93
N GLU A 60 -5.64 12.39 -6.98
CA GLU A 60 -4.66 11.29 -6.96
C GLU A 60 -5.03 10.20 -5.93
N ASP A 61 -6.28 10.10 -5.52
CA ASP A 61 -6.74 9.01 -4.66
C ASP A 61 -6.74 7.68 -5.41
N SER A 62 -6.35 6.61 -4.72
CA SER A 62 -6.68 5.26 -5.17
C SER A 62 -8.10 4.88 -4.76
N LEU A 63 -8.64 3.82 -5.35
CA LEU A 63 -9.91 3.23 -4.90
C LEU A 63 -9.93 2.92 -3.38
N LEU A 64 -8.78 2.55 -2.80
CA LEU A 64 -8.67 2.31 -1.36
C LEU A 64 -8.82 3.59 -0.53
N HIS A 65 -8.27 4.71 -0.99
CA HIS A 65 -8.48 6.01 -0.32
C HIS A 65 -9.96 6.37 -0.30
N VAL A 66 -10.68 6.12 -1.41
CA VAL A 66 -12.12 6.38 -1.52
C VAL A 66 -12.93 5.50 -0.58
N ALA A 67 -12.68 4.19 -0.56
CA ALA A 67 -13.36 3.26 0.34
C ALA A 67 -13.13 3.60 1.82
N VAL A 68 -11.88 3.91 2.19
CA VAL A 68 -11.52 4.31 3.57
C VAL A 68 -12.18 5.63 3.96
N ARG A 69 -12.20 6.63 3.06
CA ARG A 69 -12.84 7.92 3.33
C ARG A 69 -14.35 7.79 3.50
N ALA A 70 -14.98 6.87 2.77
CA ALA A 70 -16.39 6.53 2.95
C ALA A 70 -16.66 5.75 4.25
N GLY A 71 -15.62 5.32 4.97
CA GLY A 71 -15.76 4.46 6.15
C GLY A 71 -16.22 3.04 5.80
N SER A 72 -16.11 2.62 4.54
CA SER A 72 -16.64 1.34 4.08
C SER A 72 -15.69 0.18 4.42
N MET A 73 -16.03 -0.55 5.49
CA MET A 73 -15.33 -1.78 5.86
C MET A 73 -15.42 -2.83 4.74
N ASN A 74 -16.62 -3.03 4.18
CA ASN A 74 -16.86 -4.00 3.11
C ASN A 74 -16.09 -3.67 1.83
N GLY A 75 -15.98 -2.38 1.49
CA GLY A 75 -15.20 -1.92 0.34
C GLY A 75 -13.72 -2.14 0.54
N VAL A 76 -13.21 -1.84 1.72
CA VAL A 76 -11.81 -2.11 2.08
C VAL A 76 -11.50 -3.61 2.01
N VAL A 77 -12.33 -4.47 2.61
CA VAL A 77 -12.19 -5.94 2.51
C VAL A 77 -12.23 -6.40 1.05
N SER A 78 -13.22 -5.95 0.28
CA SER A 78 -13.42 -6.38 -1.10
C SER A 78 -12.26 -6.00 -2.02
N LEU A 79 -11.64 -4.84 -1.78
CA LEU A 79 -10.44 -4.40 -2.49
C LEU A 79 -9.20 -5.19 -2.05
N MET A 80 -9.00 -5.41 -0.75
CA MET A 80 -7.87 -6.16 -0.19
C MET A 80 -7.88 -7.63 -0.62
N ALA A 81 -9.04 -8.29 -0.63
CA ALA A 81 -9.21 -9.68 -1.01
C ALA A 81 -8.75 -9.99 -2.45
N ARG A 82 -8.68 -8.97 -3.33
CA ARG A 82 -8.14 -9.14 -4.69
C ARG A 82 -6.67 -9.53 -4.70
N PHE A 83 -5.91 -9.11 -3.70
CA PHE A 83 -4.49 -9.45 -3.56
C PHE A 83 -4.30 -10.85 -2.95
N ASP A 84 -5.23 -11.31 -2.12
CA ASP A 84 -5.15 -12.63 -1.46
C ASP A 84 -5.50 -13.79 -2.42
N LEU A 85 -6.41 -13.57 -3.36
CA LEU A 85 -6.81 -14.56 -4.37
C LEU A 85 -5.63 -14.98 -5.27
N VAL A 86 -4.71 -14.04 -5.52
CA VAL A 86 -3.53 -14.29 -6.36
C VAL A 86 -2.50 -15.15 -5.62
N MET A 87 -2.32 -14.92 -4.31
CA MET A 87 -1.37 -15.69 -3.48
C MET A 87 -1.77 -17.17 -3.34
N ARG A 88 -3.08 -17.47 -3.30
CA ARG A 88 -3.60 -18.84 -3.17
C ARG A 88 -3.64 -19.61 -4.49
N THR A 89 -3.81 -18.92 -5.62
CA THR A 89 -3.99 -19.57 -6.94
C THR A 89 -2.68 -19.78 -7.71
N CYS A 90 -1.60 -19.07 -7.37
CA CYS A 90 -0.30 -19.21 -8.04
C CYS A 90 0.63 -20.30 -7.45
N GLY A 91 0.06 -21.27 -6.72
CA GLY A 91 0.67 -22.56 -6.34
C GLY A 91 2.19 -22.60 -6.26
N GLY A 92 2.79 -22.02 -5.21
CA GLY A 92 4.21 -22.18 -4.87
C GLY A 92 5.24 -21.78 -5.94
N GLY A 93 4.83 -21.16 -7.05
CA GLY A 93 5.72 -20.67 -8.10
C GLY A 93 6.58 -19.50 -7.61
N PRO A 94 7.70 -19.18 -8.28
CA PRO A 94 8.56 -18.07 -7.88
C PRO A 94 7.73 -16.80 -7.72
N GLN A 95 7.80 -16.20 -6.53
CA GLN A 95 7.10 -14.97 -6.16
C GLN A 95 7.24 -13.95 -7.29
N ASN A 96 6.17 -13.73 -8.07
CA ASN A 96 6.21 -12.71 -9.11
C ASN A 96 6.49 -11.38 -8.39
N PRO A 97 7.62 -10.70 -8.67
CA PRO A 97 7.99 -9.49 -7.96
C PRO A 97 6.95 -8.37 -8.12
N PHE A 98 6.06 -8.47 -9.13
CA PHE A 98 4.92 -7.57 -9.26
C PHE A 98 3.89 -7.75 -8.15
N TYR A 99 3.64 -8.96 -7.64
CA TYR A 99 2.62 -9.20 -6.61
C TYR A 99 3.02 -8.59 -5.26
N ILE A 100 4.27 -8.79 -4.86
CA ILE A 100 4.81 -8.18 -3.64
C ILE A 100 4.81 -6.65 -3.80
N TRP A 101 5.26 -6.15 -4.95
CA TRP A 101 5.28 -4.73 -5.24
C TRP A 101 3.89 -4.10 -5.23
N GLU A 102 2.90 -4.66 -5.94
CA GLU A 102 1.58 -4.06 -6.11
C GLU A 102 0.80 -4.01 -4.81
N ARG A 103 0.88 -5.07 -3.98
CA ARG A 103 0.23 -5.13 -2.68
C ARG A 103 0.74 -4.03 -1.77
N HIS A 104 2.06 -3.87 -1.71
CA HIS A 104 2.66 -2.78 -0.95
C HIS A 104 2.37 -1.42 -1.56
N ALA A 105 2.45 -1.27 -2.88
CA ALA A 105 2.19 -0.01 -3.56
C ALA A 105 0.74 0.45 -3.37
N PHE A 106 -0.21 -0.48 -3.28
CA PHE A 106 -1.63 -0.20 -3.04
C PHE A 106 -1.87 0.50 -1.69
N ILE A 107 -1.16 0.08 -0.65
CA ILE A 107 -1.27 0.65 0.71
C ILE A 107 -0.35 1.87 0.90
N ALA A 108 0.87 1.82 0.36
CA ALA A 108 1.86 2.89 0.51
C ALA A 108 1.71 4.03 -0.50
N HIS A 109 0.66 3.98 -1.34
CA HIS A 109 0.34 5.06 -2.27
C HIS A 109 0.05 6.34 -1.51
N GLN A 110 0.64 7.45 -1.97
CA GLN A 110 0.34 8.80 -1.50
C GLN A 110 -0.48 9.55 -2.54
N ASN A 111 -1.64 10.07 -2.14
CA ASN A 111 -2.46 10.94 -2.98
C ASN A 111 -1.84 12.34 -3.17
N ARG A 112 -2.62 13.29 -3.73
CA ARG A 112 -2.15 14.63 -4.08
C ARG A 112 -1.66 15.39 -2.84
N ASN A 113 -2.28 15.17 -1.69
CA ASN A 113 -1.92 15.78 -0.41
C ASN A 113 -0.74 15.09 0.28
N GLY A 114 -0.22 14.00 -0.29
CA GLY A 114 0.75 13.14 0.35
C GLY A 114 0.14 12.20 1.39
N ASP A 115 -1.19 12.13 1.50
CA ASP A 115 -1.83 11.21 2.44
C ASP A 115 -1.70 9.79 1.91
N THR A 116 -1.31 8.86 2.78
CA THR A 116 -1.57 7.43 2.58
C THR A 116 -2.95 7.08 3.09
N VAL A 117 -3.42 5.86 2.82
CA VAL A 117 -4.69 5.37 3.36
C VAL A 117 -4.74 5.35 4.90
N LEU A 118 -3.59 5.22 5.59
CA LEU A 118 -3.54 5.37 7.04
C LEU A 118 -3.81 6.80 7.51
N HIS A 119 -3.35 7.81 6.78
CA HIS A 119 -3.66 9.21 7.11
C HIS A 119 -5.16 9.46 6.99
N VAL A 120 -5.79 8.93 5.93
CA VAL A 120 -7.22 9.06 5.72
C VAL A 120 -7.99 8.32 6.83
N ALA A 121 -7.66 7.06 7.13
CA ALA A 121 -8.31 6.29 8.18
C ALA A 121 -8.18 6.95 9.57
N ALA A 122 -6.98 7.45 9.88
CA ALA A 122 -6.69 8.17 11.12
C ALA A 122 -7.53 9.45 11.26
N ARG A 123 -7.70 10.19 10.17
CA ARG A 123 -8.56 11.39 10.14
C ARG A 123 -10.04 11.06 10.30
N MET A 124 -10.48 9.92 9.77
CA MET A 124 -11.88 9.48 9.85
C MET A 124 -12.28 8.95 11.23
N GLY A 125 -11.35 8.73 12.15
CA GLY A 125 -11.67 8.27 13.50
C GLY A 125 -12.08 6.80 13.58
N ASN A 126 -11.71 5.99 12.57
CA ASN A 126 -12.07 4.58 12.52
C ASN A 126 -10.87 3.69 12.85
N LEU A 127 -10.69 3.38 14.14
CA LEU A 127 -9.60 2.53 14.64
C LEU A 127 -9.59 1.14 13.98
N LYS A 128 -10.77 0.55 13.75
CA LYS A 128 -10.87 -0.77 13.09
C LYS A 128 -10.29 -0.74 11.68
N LEU A 129 -10.56 0.31 10.90
CA LEU A 129 -9.95 0.48 9.58
C LEU A 129 -8.43 0.64 9.67
N VAL A 130 -7.92 1.36 10.66
CA VAL A 130 -6.47 1.51 10.89
C VAL A 130 -5.84 0.14 11.16
N ILE A 131 -6.44 -0.67 12.05
CA ILE A 131 -5.99 -2.03 12.36
C ILE A 131 -6.01 -2.92 11.12
N MET A 132 -7.12 -2.93 10.36
CA MET A 132 -7.22 -3.73 9.12
C MET A 132 -6.12 -3.39 8.11
N LEU A 133 -5.87 -2.10 7.87
CA LEU A 133 -4.86 -1.65 6.91
C LEU A 133 -3.45 -2.02 7.37
N TYR A 134 -3.16 -1.92 8.67
CA TYR A 134 -1.88 -2.33 9.25
C TYR A 134 -1.67 -3.85 9.13
N ARG A 135 -2.66 -4.65 9.56
CA ARG A 135 -2.62 -6.12 9.47
C ARG A 135 -2.54 -6.60 8.01
N PHE A 136 -3.17 -5.89 7.07
CA PHE A 136 -3.01 -6.18 5.64
C PHE A 136 -1.57 -5.95 5.18
N LEU A 137 -0.93 -4.84 5.53
CA LEU A 137 0.49 -4.65 5.21
C LEU A 137 1.35 -5.79 5.77
N TYR A 138 1.07 -6.20 7.02
CA TYR A 138 1.75 -7.32 7.70
C TYR A 138 1.52 -8.68 7.04
N ASN A 139 0.61 -8.77 6.07
CA ASN A 139 0.19 -10.04 5.47
C ASN A 139 -0.41 -11.01 6.50
N HIS A 140 -1.08 -10.46 7.51
CA HIS A 140 -1.76 -11.26 8.52
C HIS A 140 -3.15 -11.66 8.03
N TRP A 141 -3.55 -12.90 8.29
CA TRP A 141 -4.82 -13.45 7.82
C TRP A 141 -6.03 -12.73 8.44
N SER A 142 -5.90 -12.23 9.67
CA SER A 142 -6.96 -11.50 10.38
C SER A 142 -7.16 -10.05 9.90
N ALA A 143 -6.49 -9.61 8.82
CA ALA A 143 -6.66 -8.28 8.26
C ALA A 143 -8.11 -7.95 7.85
N THR A 144 -8.93 -8.97 7.58
CA THR A 144 -10.36 -8.83 7.25
C THR A 144 -11.30 -9.01 8.45
N CYS A 145 -10.74 -9.37 9.62
CA CYS A 145 -11.46 -9.59 10.87
C CYS A 145 -10.73 -8.85 12.01
N PRO A 146 -10.79 -7.51 12.07
CA PRO A 146 -10.00 -6.72 13.03
C PRO A 146 -10.44 -6.92 14.49
N ASP A 147 -11.64 -7.44 14.71
CA ASP A 147 -12.18 -7.70 16.06
C ASP A 147 -11.60 -8.96 16.71
N VAL A 148 -10.78 -9.71 15.97
CA VAL A 148 -10.06 -10.86 16.53
C VAL A 148 -8.86 -10.34 17.31
N GLU A 149 -8.94 -10.46 18.64
CA GLU A 149 -7.96 -9.96 19.61
C GLU A 149 -7.41 -11.06 20.53
N ASP A 150 -8.15 -12.16 20.74
CA ASP A 150 -7.74 -13.24 21.62
C ASP A 150 -6.68 -14.13 20.95
N PRO A 151 -5.52 -14.39 21.58
CA PRO A 151 -4.56 -15.37 21.09
C PRO A 151 -5.18 -16.74 20.78
N GLU A 152 -6.23 -17.18 21.49
CA GLU A 152 -6.95 -18.42 21.17
C GLU A 152 -7.68 -18.34 19.82
N ASP A 153 -8.24 -17.16 19.50
CA ASP A 153 -8.86 -16.89 18.19
C ASP A 153 -7.83 -16.59 17.09
N LEU A 154 -6.57 -16.33 17.46
CA LEU A 154 -5.44 -16.08 16.57
C LEU A 154 -4.58 -17.32 16.29
N ASP A 155 -5.09 -18.52 16.56
CA ASP A 155 -4.33 -19.79 16.45
C ASP A 155 -3.03 -19.80 17.28
N GLY A 156 -3.02 -19.08 18.41
CA GLY A 156 -1.88 -18.90 19.30
C GLY A 156 -0.88 -17.83 18.84
N GLU A 157 -1.16 -17.12 17.74
CA GLU A 157 -0.31 -16.02 17.25
C GLU A 157 -0.65 -14.69 17.96
N GLU A 158 0.36 -13.88 18.20
CA GLU A 158 0.16 -12.52 18.70
C GLU A 158 -0.32 -11.60 17.58
N ALA A 159 -1.28 -10.72 17.87
CA ALA A 159 -1.77 -9.75 16.90
C ALA A 159 -0.59 -8.90 16.36
N PRO A 160 -0.51 -8.62 15.04
CA PRO A 160 0.62 -7.92 14.44
C PRO A 160 1.01 -6.59 15.09
N GLU A 161 0.02 -5.88 15.64
CA GLU A 161 0.20 -4.62 16.33
C GLU A 161 0.87 -4.76 17.70
N ASN A 162 0.82 -5.95 18.30
CA ASN A 162 1.40 -6.25 19.61
C ASN A 162 2.79 -6.86 19.50
N VAL A 163 3.18 -7.39 18.33
CA VAL A 163 4.50 -7.97 18.08
C VAL A 163 5.61 -7.01 18.48
N GLU A 164 6.37 -7.42 19.50
CA GLU A 164 7.61 -6.76 19.90
C GLU A 164 8.77 -7.31 19.07
N PHE A 165 9.46 -6.44 18.34
CA PHE A 165 10.63 -6.85 17.57
C PHE A 165 11.85 -6.85 18.49
N PRO A 166 12.53 -8.00 18.70
CA PRO A 166 13.75 -8.02 19.49
C PRO A 166 14.80 -7.11 18.86
N GLU A 167 15.74 -6.58 19.66
CA GLU A 167 16.86 -5.76 19.18
C GLU A 167 17.66 -6.43 18.04
N THR A 168 17.57 -7.76 17.95
CA THR A 168 18.25 -8.61 16.95
C THR A 168 17.38 -8.99 15.75
N ALA A 169 16.08 -8.67 15.74
CA ALA A 169 15.22 -8.94 14.58
C ALA A 169 15.76 -8.20 13.37
N GLY A 170 15.76 -8.87 12.21
CA GLY A 170 16.29 -8.30 10.98
C GLY A 170 15.59 -6.99 10.69
N GLU A 171 16.34 -5.87 10.71
CA GLU A 171 15.80 -4.52 10.45
C GLU A 171 14.96 -4.45 9.16
N ALA A 172 15.25 -5.33 8.20
CA ALA A 172 14.54 -5.48 6.95
C ALA A 172 13.08 -5.96 7.09
N GLU A 173 12.74 -6.73 8.12
CA GLU A 173 11.41 -7.30 8.33
C GLU A 173 10.43 -6.27 8.86
N SER A 174 10.84 -5.43 9.83
CA SER A 174 9.98 -4.41 10.43
C SER A 174 10.04 -3.05 9.74
N ALA A 175 11.07 -2.79 8.92
CA ALA A 175 11.21 -1.53 8.18
C ALA A 175 9.98 -1.14 7.36
N PRO A 176 9.28 -2.03 6.62
CA PRO A 176 8.13 -1.65 5.81
C PRO A 176 6.95 -1.14 6.65
N TYR A 177 6.71 -1.79 7.79
CA TYR A 177 5.64 -1.44 8.73
C TYR A 177 5.91 -0.09 9.36
N LEU A 178 7.12 0.09 9.91
CA LEU A 178 7.51 1.35 10.51
C LEU A 178 7.51 2.48 9.48
N MET A 179 8.03 2.23 8.28
CA MET A 179 8.03 3.22 7.20
C MET A 179 6.63 3.68 6.82
N LEU A 180 5.63 2.79 6.79
CA LEU A 180 4.25 3.19 6.53
C LEU A 180 3.71 4.09 7.64
N LEU A 181 3.96 3.74 8.91
CA LEU A 181 3.48 4.49 10.08
C LEU A 181 4.09 5.90 10.17
N ILE A 182 5.39 6.04 9.90
CA ILE A 182 6.11 7.32 10.02
C ILE A 182 6.16 8.12 8.71
N THR A 183 5.52 7.62 7.63
CA THR A 183 5.46 8.36 6.37
C THR A 183 4.66 9.62 6.59
N ARG A 184 5.25 10.76 6.20
CA ARG A 184 4.62 12.08 6.33
C ARG A 184 3.95 12.49 5.02
N ASN A 185 2.81 13.17 5.14
CA ASN A 185 2.14 13.87 4.04
C ASN A 185 2.81 15.21 3.71
N LEU A 186 2.21 16.00 2.80
CA LEU A 186 2.75 17.30 2.40
C LEU A 186 2.69 18.36 3.52
N ALA A 187 1.82 18.18 4.52
CA ALA A 187 1.80 19.02 5.71
C ALA A 187 2.87 18.63 6.74
N GLY A 188 3.68 17.61 6.46
CA GLY A 188 4.74 17.14 7.36
C GLY A 188 4.23 16.30 8.53
N ARG A 189 2.98 15.82 8.48
CA ARG A 189 2.34 14.99 9.50
C ARG A 189 2.28 13.54 9.06
N ASP A 190 2.56 12.62 9.96
CA ASP A 190 2.26 11.20 9.79
C ASP A 190 0.80 10.89 10.22
N ALA A 191 0.39 9.62 10.14
CA ALA A 191 -0.98 9.23 10.45
C ALA A 191 -1.36 9.50 11.92
N ALA A 192 -0.44 9.30 12.87
CA ALA A 192 -0.68 9.60 14.28
C ALA A 192 -0.88 11.11 14.50
N SER A 193 -0.03 11.92 13.87
CA SER A 193 -0.15 13.38 13.87
C SER A 193 -1.45 13.87 13.21
N GLU A 194 -1.92 13.21 12.14
CA GLU A 194 -3.22 13.51 11.53
C GLU A 194 -4.39 13.18 12.45
N ALA A 195 -4.39 12.01 13.10
CA ALA A 195 -5.40 11.64 14.09
C ALA A 195 -5.47 12.66 15.24
N CYS A 196 -4.31 13.03 15.80
CA CYS A 196 -4.21 14.02 16.87
C CYS A 196 -4.74 15.40 16.43
N CYS A 197 -4.42 15.82 15.20
CA CYS A 197 -4.86 17.10 14.65
C CYS A 197 -6.39 17.24 14.55
N VAL A 198 -7.13 16.14 14.44
CA VAL A 198 -8.60 16.13 14.37
C VAL A 198 -9.27 15.62 15.65
N GLY A 199 -8.50 15.37 16.71
CA GLY A 199 -9.03 14.95 18.03
C GLY A 199 -9.24 13.44 18.21
N ASN A 200 -8.73 12.61 17.29
CA ASN A 200 -8.82 11.15 17.39
C ASN A 200 -7.66 10.58 18.23
N TYR A 201 -7.57 10.98 19.50
CA TYR A 201 -6.41 10.70 20.35
C TYR A 201 -6.13 9.21 20.56
N GLU A 202 -7.17 8.38 20.69
CA GLU A 202 -7.02 6.92 20.82
C GLU A 202 -6.27 6.31 19.62
N ILE A 203 -6.58 6.75 18.40
CA ILE A 203 -5.90 6.28 17.19
C ILE A 203 -4.46 6.78 17.16
N ALA A 204 -4.21 8.02 17.58
CA ALA A 204 -2.86 8.56 17.64
C ALA A 204 -2.00 7.76 18.64
N GLU A 205 -2.52 7.50 19.84
CA GLU A 205 -1.86 6.69 20.87
C GLU A 205 -1.59 5.27 20.37
N TRP A 206 -2.57 4.65 19.71
CA TRP A 206 -2.41 3.32 19.13
C TRP A 206 -1.29 3.28 18.07
N LEU A 207 -1.29 4.24 17.13
CA LEU A 207 -0.28 4.33 16.07
C LEU A 207 1.13 4.56 16.65
N ASP A 208 1.25 5.45 17.63
CA ASP A 208 2.52 5.72 18.31
C ASP A 208 3.01 4.51 19.11
N ALA A 209 2.11 3.79 19.79
CA ALA A 209 2.45 2.58 20.52
C ALA A 209 3.00 1.49 19.60
N VAL A 210 2.36 1.26 18.45
CA VAL A 210 2.87 0.32 17.43
C VAL A 210 4.23 0.78 16.92
N ALA A 211 4.38 2.06 16.54
CA ALA A 211 5.66 2.58 16.05
C ALA A 211 6.79 2.46 17.09
N ASN A 212 6.49 2.65 18.37
CA ASN A 212 7.45 2.51 19.46
C ASN A 212 7.83 1.05 19.73
N ARG A 213 6.91 0.09 19.62
CA ARG A 213 7.23 -1.35 19.67
C ARG A 213 8.13 -1.78 18.51
N LEU A 214 7.92 -1.20 17.33
CA LEU A 214 8.80 -1.45 16.20
C LEU A 214 10.19 -0.84 16.46
N ASP A 215 10.30 0.42 16.87
CA ASP A 215 11.58 1.13 17.05
C ASP A 215 11.73 1.74 18.45
N PRO A 216 11.98 0.91 19.48
CA PRO A 216 12.03 1.36 20.88
C PRO A 216 13.09 2.42 21.13
N GLU A 217 14.26 2.28 20.50
CA GLU A 217 15.37 3.22 20.64
C GLU A 217 15.20 4.51 19.82
N GLY A 218 14.24 4.55 18.89
CA GLY A 218 14.03 5.70 17.98
C GLY A 218 15.13 5.88 16.92
N ASN A 219 16.12 4.99 16.87
CA ASN A 219 17.28 5.10 15.98
C ASN A 219 16.87 5.05 14.50
N ARG A 220 15.83 4.28 14.18
CA ARG A 220 15.35 4.14 12.79
C ARG A 220 14.54 5.35 12.33
N ARG A 221 13.97 6.12 13.26
CA ARG A 221 13.32 7.41 12.97
C ARG A 221 14.30 8.57 12.70
N SER A 222 15.61 8.35 12.84
CA SER A 222 16.64 9.32 12.42
C SER A 222 16.71 9.48 10.89
N LYS A 223 17.33 10.57 10.40
CA LYS A 223 17.55 10.78 8.95
C LYS A 223 18.29 9.62 8.28
N LYS A 224 19.30 9.06 8.98
CA LYS A 224 20.07 7.90 8.50
C LYS A 224 19.20 6.64 8.52
N GLY A 225 18.52 6.38 9.63
CA GLY A 225 17.61 5.23 9.79
C GLY A 225 16.52 5.19 8.72
N ILE A 226 15.87 6.32 8.46
CA ILE A 226 14.88 6.46 7.37
C ILE A 226 15.51 6.14 6.01
N SER A 227 16.72 6.64 5.73
CA SER A 227 17.41 6.34 4.48
C SER A 227 17.71 4.85 4.32
N ASP A 228 18.12 4.19 5.40
CA ASP A 228 18.39 2.75 5.43
C ASP A 228 17.12 1.93 5.23
N MET A 229 16.04 2.26 5.93
CA MET A 229 14.74 1.61 5.74
C MET A 229 14.19 1.79 4.33
N VAL A 230 14.29 2.99 3.75
CA VAL A 230 13.90 3.23 2.34
C VAL A 230 14.65 2.29 1.39
N ARG A 231 15.95 2.05 1.62
CA ARG A 231 16.74 1.11 0.83
C ARG A 231 16.26 -0.33 1.02
N MET A 232 15.98 -0.74 2.26
CA MET A 232 15.49 -2.08 2.58
C MET A 232 14.16 -2.38 1.91
N VAL A 233 13.16 -1.51 2.06
CA VAL A 233 11.86 -1.70 1.42
C VAL A 233 12.00 -1.72 -0.10
N LYS A 234 12.75 -0.77 -0.69
CA LYS A 234 12.90 -0.74 -2.15
C LYS A 234 13.47 -2.04 -2.71
N LYS A 235 14.33 -2.71 -1.93
CA LYS A 235 14.86 -4.03 -2.24
C LYS A 235 13.81 -5.12 -2.01
N GLY A 236 13.18 -5.16 -0.83
CA GLY A 236 12.22 -6.20 -0.44
C GLY A 236 10.96 -6.24 -1.29
N PHE A 237 10.46 -5.08 -1.74
CA PHE A 237 9.24 -4.95 -2.53
C PHE A 237 9.50 -4.70 -4.03
N GLY A 238 10.71 -5.00 -4.53
CA GLY A 238 10.97 -4.96 -5.97
C GLY A 238 10.88 -3.58 -6.64
N TYR A 239 10.91 -2.47 -5.89
CA TYR A 239 10.85 -1.12 -6.49
C TYR A 239 12.04 -0.82 -7.41
N ALA A 240 13.21 -1.41 -7.15
CA ALA A 240 14.36 -1.28 -8.04
C ALA A 240 14.10 -1.88 -9.43
N LEU A 241 13.36 -3.00 -9.49
CA LEU A 241 12.94 -3.63 -10.75
C LEU A 241 12.03 -2.68 -11.53
N MET A 242 11.05 -2.07 -10.86
CA MET A 242 10.11 -1.11 -11.45
C MET A 242 10.82 0.15 -11.95
N ALA A 243 11.74 0.71 -11.16
CA ALA A 243 12.51 1.87 -11.55
C ALA A 243 13.40 1.61 -12.79
N GLY A 244 14.09 0.46 -12.82
CA GLY A 244 14.92 0.06 -13.96
C GLY A 244 14.10 -0.11 -15.24
N ARG A 245 12.88 -0.63 -15.12
CA ARG A 245 11.93 -0.82 -16.22
C ARG A 245 11.43 0.50 -16.79
N LYS A 246 10.97 1.43 -15.94
CA LYS A 246 10.57 2.79 -16.36
C LYS A 246 11.69 3.51 -17.12
N LYS A 247 12.94 3.34 -16.67
CA LYS A 247 14.13 3.91 -17.34
C LYS A 247 14.36 3.31 -18.73
N ARG A 248 14.20 1.99 -18.89
CA ARG A 248 14.30 1.31 -20.21
C ARG A 248 13.21 1.76 -21.17
N GLU A 249 11.96 1.86 -20.71
CA GLU A 249 10.83 2.35 -21.51
C GLU A 249 11.09 3.78 -22.01
N THR A 250 11.50 4.67 -21.10
CA THR A 250 11.79 6.07 -21.45
C THR A 250 12.87 6.15 -22.54
N ARG A 251 13.94 5.35 -22.43
CA ARG A 251 15.00 5.28 -23.44
C ARG A 251 14.48 4.75 -24.78
N GLN A 252 13.64 3.73 -24.77
CA GLN A 252 13.09 3.13 -25.99
C GLN A 252 12.11 4.09 -26.69
N ASN A 253 11.26 4.79 -25.94
CA ASN A 253 10.36 5.81 -26.48
C ASN A 253 11.13 6.97 -27.12
N LEU A 254 12.17 7.48 -26.43
CA LEU A 254 13.05 8.51 -27.00
C LEU A 254 13.71 8.03 -28.30
N SER A 255 14.27 6.81 -28.31
CA SER A 255 14.89 6.23 -29.52
C SER A 255 13.90 6.10 -30.68
N ASN A 256 12.67 5.67 -30.42
CA ASN A 256 11.61 5.57 -31.42
C ASN A 256 11.19 6.94 -31.96
N SER A 257 11.06 7.96 -31.09
CA SER A 257 10.77 9.32 -31.51
C SER A 257 11.88 9.91 -32.39
N PHE A 258 13.15 9.69 -32.04
CA PHE A 258 14.28 10.13 -32.87
C PHE A 258 14.34 9.43 -34.23
N ARG A 259 13.93 8.15 -34.32
CA ARG A 259 13.82 7.45 -35.61
C ARG A 259 12.70 8.02 -36.48
N LYS A 260 11.56 8.39 -35.88
CA LYS A 260 10.44 9.01 -36.60
C LYS A 260 10.74 10.42 -37.11
N LEU A 261 11.68 11.14 -36.50
CA LEU A 261 12.11 12.48 -36.93
C LEU A 261 13.20 12.47 -38.02
N ARG A 262 13.72 11.31 -38.39
CA ARG A 262 14.75 11.14 -39.44
C ARG A 262 14.17 10.73 -40.80
N PHE A 263 12.86 10.70 -40.92
CA PHE A 263 12.09 10.53 -42.15
C PHE A 263 11.14 11.72 -42.30
#